data_AF-A0A0Q5UXA2-F1
#
_entry.id   AF-A0A0Q5UXA2-F1
#
_cell.length_a   1.000
_cell.length_b   1.000
_cell.length_c   1.000
_cell.angle_alpha   90.00
_cell.angle_beta   90.00
_cell.angle_gamma   90.00
#
_symmetry.space_group_name_H-M   'P 1'
#
loop_
_entity.id
_entity.type
_entity.pdbx_description
1 polymer ?
#
loop_
_entity_poly.entity_id
_entity_poly.type
_entity_poly.pdbx_seq_one_letter_code
_entity_poly.pdbx_strand_id
1 'polypeptide(L)'
;MARKKTPPANKATTTALANITGSALVPLFGSERALTKMPGKDGAAVRDGDVTLVTGRPYATNDRVIPASEIFFVNGAKPNRDGPWIDEADKLSWVDDETGFECIMLRETGDGYLSGFVGVPRGHPLWGWNHEAIPTDLGIEVHGGLTYSRICDEGPEPTRRIAVEARRICHVPRVPYQFEPISHATDHRPEDAHVWWFGFDCNHLYDVIPGETRHGLRFLGAETGAEYRDDGYVVREVINLARQLRAIADREPVPERDGPPLPPIGLDPQRGG
;
A
#
# COMPACT_ATOMS: atom_id res chain seq x y z
N MET A 1 12.03 -15.09 -53.28
CA MET A 1 12.71 -15.23 -51.98
C MET A 1 11.96 -14.39 -50.95
N ALA A 2 11.08 -15.01 -50.16
CA ALA A 2 10.32 -14.32 -49.13
C ALA A 2 10.88 -14.69 -47.75
N ARG A 3 11.47 -13.70 -47.05
CA ARG A 3 11.95 -13.86 -45.67
C ARG A 3 10.74 -14.01 -44.74
N LYS A 4 10.50 -15.24 -44.25
CA LYS A 4 9.60 -15.47 -43.11
C LYS A 4 10.21 -14.78 -41.88
N LYS A 5 9.54 -13.74 -41.37
CA LYS A 5 9.83 -13.17 -40.05
C LYS A 5 9.31 -14.15 -38.99
N THR A 6 10.21 -14.70 -38.19
CA THR A 6 9.87 -15.47 -37.00
C THR A 6 9.26 -14.51 -35.95
N PRO A 7 8.08 -14.81 -35.38
CA PRO A 7 7.55 -14.01 -34.28
C PRO A 7 8.46 -14.15 -33.04
N PRO A 8 8.61 -13.11 -32.22
CA PRO A 8 9.41 -13.19 -31.00
C PRO A 8 8.80 -14.23 -30.06
N ALA A 9 9.64 -15.13 -29.55
CA ALA A 9 9.25 -16.08 -28.53
C ALA A 9 8.93 -15.31 -27.25
N ASN A 10 7.65 -15.28 -26.86
CA ASN A 10 7.26 -14.92 -25.50
C ASN A 10 7.91 -15.93 -24.56
N LYS A 11 8.93 -15.51 -23.82
CA LYS A 11 9.42 -16.26 -22.67
C LYS A 11 8.28 -16.31 -21.66
N ALA A 12 7.60 -17.45 -21.57
CA ALA A 12 6.70 -17.72 -20.47
C ALA A 12 7.55 -17.74 -19.19
N THR A 13 7.52 -16.65 -18.43
CA THR A 13 8.13 -16.57 -17.11
C THR A 13 7.38 -17.57 -16.24
N THR A 14 8.03 -18.68 -15.90
CA THR A 14 7.43 -19.73 -15.08
C THR A 14 7.13 -19.17 -13.69
N THR A 15 5.84 -19.02 -13.37
CA THR A 15 5.33 -18.68 -12.03
C THR A 15 5.54 -19.88 -11.11
N ALA A 16 6.76 -20.08 -10.62
CA ALA A 16 7.04 -21.15 -9.68
C ALA A 16 6.57 -20.72 -8.29
N LEU A 17 5.47 -21.30 -7.82
CA LEU A 17 5.05 -21.25 -6.42
C LEU A 17 5.94 -22.22 -5.65
N ALA A 18 6.81 -21.70 -4.79
CA ALA A 18 7.66 -22.54 -3.96
C ALA A 18 7.28 -22.34 -2.48
N ASN A 19 7.15 -23.45 -1.75
CA ASN A 19 7.10 -23.42 -0.28
C ASN A 19 8.55 -23.22 0.18
N ILE A 20 8.88 -22.04 0.71
CA ILE A 20 10.28 -21.67 0.96
C ILE A 20 10.53 -21.51 2.46
N THR A 21 11.51 -22.26 2.98
CA THR A 21 12.04 -22.07 4.33
C THR A 21 13.14 -21.00 4.32
N GLY A 22 13.28 -20.28 5.45
CA GLY A 22 13.88 -18.93 5.51
C GLY A 22 15.23 -18.65 4.81
N SER A 23 16.12 -19.63 4.63
CA SER A 23 17.43 -19.39 3.97
C SER A 23 17.34 -19.35 2.44
N ALA A 24 16.36 -20.01 1.82
CA ALA A 24 16.19 -20.05 0.36
C ALA A 24 15.52 -18.77 -0.21
N LEU A 25 15.20 -17.80 0.66
CA LEU A 25 14.53 -16.56 0.32
C LEU A 25 15.48 -15.36 0.06
N VAL A 26 16.70 -15.36 0.63
CA VAL A 26 17.67 -14.23 0.48
C VAL A 26 17.91 -13.86 -0.99
N PRO A 27 18.16 -14.80 -1.91
CA PRO A 27 18.42 -14.47 -3.32
C PRO A 27 17.19 -13.91 -4.04
N LEU A 28 15.99 -14.11 -3.51
CA LEU A 28 14.75 -13.60 -4.11
C LEU A 28 14.55 -12.12 -3.78
N PHE A 29 14.90 -11.71 -2.57
CA PHE A 29 14.73 -10.34 -2.09
C PHE A 29 15.94 -9.44 -2.35
N GLY A 30 17.11 -10.02 -2.63
CA GLY A 30 18.35 -9.27 -2.84
C GLY A 30 18.92 -8.62 -1.58
N SER A 31 18.30 -8.86 -0.41
CA SER A 31 18.74 -8.34 0.89
C SER A 31 18.37 -9.32 2.01
N GLU A 32 19.34 -9.70 2.84
CA GLU A 32 19.07 -10.45 4.09
C GLU A 32 18.25 -9.63 5.09
N ARG A 33 18.34 -8.30 5.01
CA ARG A 33 17.61 -7.41 5.92
C ARG A 33 16.11 -7.40 5.63
N ALA A 34 15.68 -7.59 4.39
CA ALA A 34 14.26 -7.77 4.06
C ALA A 34 13.65 -8.99 4.76
N LEU A 35 14.43 -10.05 5.03
CA LEU A 35 13.94 -11.19 5.80
C LEU A 35 13.67 -10.86 7.26
N THR A 36 14.38 -9.90 7.84
CA THR A 36 14.16 -9.48 9.23
C THR A 36 12.79 -8.84 9.42
N LYS A 37 12.25 -8.21 8.36
CA LYS A 37 10.88 -7.68 8.31
C LYS A 37 9.81 -8.76 8.16
N MET A 38 10.16 -10.04 7.93
CA MET A 38 9.20 -11.13 7.73
C MET A 38 9.45 -12.30 8.68
N PRO A 39 9.20 -12.12 10.00
CA PRO A 39 9.47 -13.15 10.98
C PRO A 39 8.64 -14.40 10.70
N GLY A 40 9.16 -15.56 11.13
CA GLY A 40 8.55 -16.86 10.90
C GLY A 40 9.35 -17.76 9.96
N LYS A 41 8.98 -19.04 9.95
CA LYS A 41 9.66 -20.08 9.15
C LYS A 41 8.80 -20.58 7.99
N ASP A 42 7.49 -20.34 8.07
CA ASP A 42 6.48 -20.80 7.11
C ASP A 42 6.20 -19.74 6.03
N GLY A 43 5.24 -20.01 5.14
CA GLY A 43 4.84 -19.12 4.06
C GLY A 43 5.24 -19.61 2.66
N ALA A 44 4.77 -18.89 1.66
CA ALA A 44 5.05 -19.15 0.24
C ALA A 44 5.59 -17.89 -0.42
N ALA A 45 6.44 -18.07 -1.43
CA ALA A 45 6.89 -16.98 -2.27
C ALA A 45 6.68 -17.30 -3.75
N VAL A 46 6.28 -16.27 -4.50
CA VAL A 46 6.10 -16.33 -5.95
C VAL A 46 6.88 -15.20 -6.56
N ARG A 47 7.66 -15.50 -7.61
CA ARG A 47 8.38 -14.50 -8.39
C ARG A 47 7.75 -14.34 -9.76
N ASP A 48 7.50 -13.09 -10.14
CA ASP A 48 7.03 -12.68 -11.46
C ASP A 48 7.87 -11.49 -11.93
N GLY A 49 8.83 -11.77 -12.81
CA GLY A 49 9.78 -10.77 -13.29
C GLY A 49 10.65 -10.17 -12.17
N ASP A 50 10.49 -8.86 -11.97
CA ASP A 50 11.15 -8.04 -10.95
C ASP A 50 10.43 -8.05 -9.59
N VAL A 51 9.24 -8.67 -9.52
CA VAL A 51 8.42 -8.70 -8.31
C VAL A 51 8.51 -10.05 -7.61
N THR A 52 8.64 -10.01 -6.29
CA THR A 52 8.48 -11.16 -5.39
C THR A 52 7.30 -10.89 -4.46
N LEU A 53 6.30 -11.78 -4.49
CA LEU A 53 5.18 -11.82 -3.56
C LEU A 53 5.43 -12.87 -2.51
N VAL A 54 5.21 -12.52 -1.24
CA VAL A 54 5.25 -13.42 -0.08
C VAL A 54 3.89 -13.44 0.58
N THR A 55 3.41 -14.64 0.92
CA THR A 55 2.15 -14.85 1.65
C THR A 55 2.36 -15.81 2.83
N GLY A 56 1.47 -15.75 3.81
CA GLY A 56 1.53 -16.61 4.99
C GLY A 56 2.67 -16.26 5.95
N ARG A 57 3.16 -15.02 5.91
CA ARG A 57 4.11 -14.46 6.89
C ARG A 57 3.59 -13.15 7.44
N PRO A 58 3.76 -12.89 8.75
CA PRO A 58 3.57 -11.56 9.28
C PRO A 58 4.66 -10.59 8.78
N TYR A 59 4.41 -9.30 8.91
CA TYR A 59 5.37 -8.24 8.60
C TYR A 59 5.73 -7.47 9.88
N ALA A 60 7.01 -7.44 10.22
CA ALA A 60 7.53 -6.70 11.37
C ALA A 60 8.02 -5.32 10.93
N THR A 61 7.41 -4.29 11.46
CA THR A 61 7.92 -2.91 11.42
C THR A 61 8.88 -2.68 12.60
N ASN A 62 9.33 -1.44 12.80
CA ASN A 62 10.20 -1.09 13.93
C ASN A 62 9.48 -1.12 15.30
N ASP A 63 8.16 -0.99 15.35
CA ASP A 63 7.39 -0.90 16.61
C ASP A 63 6.30 -1.96 16.75
N ARG A 64 5.86 -2.61 15.67
CA ARG A 64 4.78 -3.61 15.68
C ARG A 64 4.91 -4.70 14.63
N VAL A 65 4.15 -5.77 14.80
CA VAL A 65 4.01 -6.87 13.84
C VAL A 65 2.60 -6.90 13.29
N ILE A 66 2.47 -6.90 11.97
CA ILE A 66 1.20 -6.91 11.24
C ILE A 66 0.92 -8.31 10.70
N PRO A 67 -0.32 -8.84 10.82
CA PRO A 67 -0.74 -10.09 10.22
C PRO A 67 -0.93 -9.91 8.70
N ALA A 68 0.18 -9.71 8.00
CA ALA A 68 0.19 -9.43 6.57
C ALA A 68 -0.45 -10.57 5.76
N SER A 69 -1.36 -10.21 4.87
CA SER A 69 -1.92 -11.13 3.88
C SER A 69 -0.98 -11.30 2.69
N GLU A 70 -0.43 -10.18 2.22
CA GLU A 70 0.49 -10.14 1.08
C GLU A 70 1.61 -9.13 1.31
N ILE A 71 2.84 -9.52 0.97
CA ILE A 71 4.04 -8.69 1.09
C ILE A 71 4.76 -8.72 -0.26
N PHE A 72 4.93 -7.56 -0.88
CA PHE A 72 5.56 -7.43 -2.19
C PHE A 72 6.91 -6.73 -2.06
N PHE A 73 7.90 -7.26 -2.77
CA PHE A 73 9.19 -6.65 -3.02
C PHE A 73 9.36 -6.49 -4.52
N VAL A 74 9.70 -5.28 -4.96
CA VAL A 74 9.84 -4.89 -6.35
C VAL A 74 11.28 -4.44 -6.57
N ASN A 75 12.03 -5.25 -7.32
CA ASN A 75 13.42 -4.94 -7.63
C ASN A 75 13.50 -3.68 -8.50
N GLY A 76 14.25 -2.68 -8.03
CA GLY A 76 14.39 -1.38 -8.70
C GLY A 76 13.34 -0.33 -8.33
N ALA A 77 12.35 -0.62 -7.47
CA ALA A 77 11.43 0.39 -6.95
C ALA A 77 12.09 1.32 -5.91
N LYS A 78 13.16 0.85 -5.28
CA LYS A 78 13.91 1.58 -4.27
C LYS A 78 15.08 2.34 -4.90
N PRO A 79 15.44 3.53 -4.41
CA PRO A 79 16.64 4.24 -4.88
C PRO A 79 17.91 3.40 -4.67
N ASN A 80 18.84 3.48 -5.62
CA ASN A 80 20.13 2.78 -5.55
C ASN A 80 21.13 3.52 -4.65
N ARG A 81 20.78 3.68 -3.36
CA ARG A 81 21.63 4.25 -2.32
C ARG A 81 21.24 3.67 -0.95
N ASP A 82 22.19 3.68 -0.03
CA ASP A 82 21.95 3.20 1.34
C ASP A 82 20.87 4.04 2.04
N GLY A 83 19.96 3.35 2.74
CA GLY A 83 18.90 3.97 3.53
C GLY A 83 17.95 2.93 4.15
N PRO A 84 17.06 3.37 5.05
CA PRO A 84 16.11 2.49 5.74
C PRO A 84 15.18 1.73 4.78
N TRP A 85 14.85 2.34 3.64
CA TRP A 85 13.97 1.75 2.62
C TRP A 85 14.48 0.44 2.03
N ILE A 86 15.78 0.11 2.10
CA ILE A 86 16.32 -1.13 1.52
C ILE A 86 15.65 -2.39 2.11
N ASP A 87 15.26 -2.30 3.37
CA ASP A 87 14.79 -3.45 4.14
C ASP A 87 13.26 -3.59 4.06
N GLU A 88 12.58 -2.50 3.71
CA GLU A 88 11.13 -2.37 3.72
C GLU A 88 10.46 -3.05 2.52
N ALA A 89 9.23 -3.54 2.72
CA ALA A 89 8.36 -3.94 1.62
C ALA A 89 8.03 -2.75 0.71
N ASP A 90 7.71 -3.05 -0.55
CA ASP A 90 7.22 -2.05 -1.52
C ASP A 90 5.69 -2.02 -1.58
N LYS A 91 5.02 -3.12 -1.21
CA LYS A 91 3.60 -3.13 -0.89
C LYS A 91 3.33 -4.12 0.23
N LEU A 92 2.46 -3.74 1.14
CA LEU A 92 1.96 -4.57 2.24
C LEU A 92 0.44 -4.48 2.24
N SER A 93 -0.26 -5.62 2.25
CA SER A 93 -1.71 -5.68 2.37
C SER A 93 -2.11 -6.49 3.61
N TRP A 94 -3.04 -6.00 4.41
CA TRP A 94 -3.59 -6.72 5.58
C TRP A 94 -5.02 -6.29 5.88
N VAL A 95 -5.71 -7.06 6.72
CA VAL A 95 -6.96 -6.64 7.35
C VAL A 95 -6.62 -6.17 8.75
N ASP A 96 -7.04 -4.97 9.10
CA ASP A 96 -6.90 -4.47 10.46
C ASP A 96 -7.86 -5.25 11.39
N ASP A 97 -7.31 -5.93 12.39
CA ASP A 97 -8.07 -6.83 13.27
C ASP A 97 -9.09 -6.09 14.16
N GLU A 98 -8.85 -4.81 14.49
CA GLU A 98 -9.73 -4.01 15.36
C GLU A 98 -10.97 -3.54 14.58
N THR A 99 -10.77 -3.13 13.33
CA THR A 99 -11.82 -2.46 12.53
C THR A 99 -12.45 -3.37 11.49
N GLY A 100 -11.74 -4.43 11.08
CA GLY A 100 -12.08 -5.30 9.98
C GLY A 100 -11.86 -4.68 8.59
N PHE A 101 -11.19 -3.53 8.50
CA PHE A 101 -10.95 -2.83 7.23
C PHE A 101 -9.69 -3.31 6.52
N GLU A 102 -9.77 -3.38 5.19
CA GLU A 102 -8.64 -3.69 4.32
C GLU A 102 -7.66 -2.51 4.33
N CYS A 103 -6.38 -2.80 4.49
CA CYS A 103 -5.33 -1.82 4.67
C CYS A 103 -4.16 -2.10 3.73
N ILE A 104 -3.56 -1.02 3.19
CA ILE A 104 -2.41 -1.10 2.29
C ILE A 104 -1.36 -0.07 2.72
N MET A 105 -0.10 -0.50 2.74
CA MET A 105 1.06 0.38 2.59
C MET A 105 1.62 0.16 1.19
N LEU A 106 1.93 1.22 0.46
CA LEU A 106 2.45 1.15 -0.91
C LEU A 106 3.58 2.15 -1.10
N ARG A 107 4.67 1.70 -1.72
CA ARG A 107 5.77 2.55 -2.17
C ARG A 107 5.47 3.09 -3.55
N GLU A 108 5.59 4.41 -3.68
CA GLU A 108 5.46 5.06 -4.97
C GLU A 108 6.69 4.78 -5.85
N THR A 109 6.45 4.37 -7.09
CA THR A 109 7.53 3.85 -7.97
C THR A 109 8.44 4.92 -8.57
N GLY A 110 7.98 6.17 -8.64
CA GLY A 110 8.78 7.29 -9.15
C GLY A 110 9.81 7.79 -8.14
N ASP A 111 9.31 8.20 -6.97
CA ASP A 111 10.10 8.93 -5.99
C ASP A 111 10.41 8.11 -4.71
N GLY A 112 9.86 6.91 -4.58
CA GLY A 112 10.24 5.94 -3.55
C GLY A 112 9.72 6.20 -2.14
N TYR A 113 8.88 7.21 -1.92
CA TYR A 113 8.21 7.44 -0.63
C TYR A 113 7.09 6.42 -0.41
N LEU A 114 6.67 6.25 0.85
CA LEU A 114 5.58 5.36 1.23
C LEU A 114 4.26 6.12 1.35
N SER A 115 3.15 5.42 1.09
CA SER A 115 1.78 5.91 1.22
C SER A 115 0.92 4.86 1.93
N GLY A 116 -0.14 5.31 2.59
CA GLY A 116 -1.04 4.47 3.37
C GLY A 116 -2.48 4.58 2.91
N PHE A 117 -3.21 3.46 2.91
CA PHE A 117 -4.59 3.38 2.43
C PHE A 117 -5.45 2.46 3.29
N VAL A 118 -6.72 2.84 3.46
CA VAL A 118 -7.76 2.06 4.14
C VAL A 118 -9.00 1.96 3.24
N GLY A 119 -9.46 0.74 3.02
CA GLY A 119 -10.63 0.40 2.21
C GLY A 119 -11.87 0.28 3.07
N VAL A 120 -12.86 1.14 2.83
CA VAL A 120 -14.16 1.07 3.50
C VAL A 120 -15.20 0.33 2.64
N PRO A 121 -16.08 -0.49 3.25
CA PRO A 121 -17.12 -1.20 2.52
C PRO A 121 -18.23 -0.26 2.03
N ARG A 122 -19.07 -0.73 1.09
CA ARG A 122 -20.19 0.05 0.54
C ARG A 122 -21.18 0.59 1.59
N GLY A 123 -21.33 -0.12 2.70
CA GLY A 123 -22.19 0.32 3.82
C GLY A 123 -21.62 1.50 4.62
N HIS A 124 -20.37 1.91 4.39
CA HIS A 124 -19.72 2.98 5.13
C HIS A 124 -20.30 4.36 4.75
N PRO A 125 -20.55 5.29 5.69
CA PRO A 125 -21.15 6.60 5.41
C PRO A 125 -20.36 7.46 4.41
N LEU A 126 -19.03 7.32 4.40
CA LEU A 126 -18.12 8.02 3.49
C LEU A 126 -17.82 7.26 2.19
N TRP A 127 -18.45 6.12 1.94
CA TRP A 127 -18.21 5.40 0.69
C TRP A 127 -18.58 6.27 -0.52
N GLY A 128 -17.68 6.36 -1.50
CA GLY A 128 -17.88 7.16 -2.71
C GLY A 128 -17.56 8.64 -2.57
N TRP A 129 -17.18 9.11 -1.37
CA TRP A 129 -16.80 10.51 -1.16
C TRP A 129 -15.38 10.79 -1.66
N ASN A 130 -15.22 11.92 -2.33
CA ASN A 130 -13.88 12.45 -2.61
C ASN A 130 -13.26 12.94 -1.28
N HIS A 131 -11.99 12.62 -1.03
CA HIS A 131 -11.24 13.03 0.14
C HIS A 131 -11.21 14.55 0.32
N GLU A 132 -11.16 15.32 -0.77
CA GLU A 132 -11.21 16.79 -0.72
C GLU A 132 -12.58 17.32 -0.25
N ALA A 133 -13.63 16.50 -0.36
CA ALA A 133 -14.97 16.85 0.08
C ALA A 133 -15.27 16.37 1.52
N ILE A 134 -14.32 15.69 2.17
CA ILE A 134 -14.45 15.30 3.58
C ILE A 134 -14.13 16.53 4.44
N PRO A 135 -15.10 17.03 5.23
CA PRO A 135 -14.87 18.22 6.02
C PRO A 135 -13.96 17.91 7.21
N THR A 136 -13.09 18.86 7.55
CA THR A 136 -12.09 18.70 8.62
C THR A 136 -12.73 18.57 10.01
N ASP A 137 -13.96 19.06 10.19
CA ASP A 137 -14.73 18.95 11.43
C ASP A 137 -15.18 17.51 11.75
N LEU A 138 -15.08 16.60 10.78
CA LEU A 138 -15.24 15.17 11.00
C LEU A 138 -14.11 14.58 11.87
N GLY A 139 -13.01 15.32 12.07
CA GLY A 139 -11.95 14.96 12.99
C GLY A 139 -10.97 13.91 12.46
N ILE A 140 -10.96 13.65 11.14
CA ILE A 140 -9.98 12.76 10.54
C ILE A 140 -8.60 13.45 10.56
N GLU A 141 -7.65 12.83 11.23
CA GLU A 141 -6.28 13.32 11.40
C GLU A 141 -5.28 12.22 11.02
N VAL A 142 -4.57 12.46 9.92
CA VAL A 142 -3.49 11.60 9.39
C VAL A 142 -2.38 12.47 8.82
N HIS A 143 -1.22 11.88 8.55
CA HIS A 143 -0.07 12.55 7.93
C HIS A 143 -0.43 13.40 6.69
N GLY A 144 -0.38 14.73 6.84
CA GLY A 144 -0.70 15.67 5.76
C GLY A 144 -2.17 15.72 5.33
N GLY A 145 -3.05 15.06 6.09
CA GLY A 145 -4.46 14.88 5.76
C GLY A 145 -4.70 13.83 4.67
N LEU A 146 -5.96 13.64 4.31
CA LEU A 146 -6.31 12.74 3.21
C LEU A 146 -5.82 13.34 1.87
N THR A 147 -5.23 12.50 1.03
CA THR A 147 -4.76 12.87 -0.32
C THR A 147 -5.26 11.91 -1.40
N TYR A 148 -6.01 10.87 -1.00
CA TYR A 148 -6.53 9.87 -1.91
C TYR A 148 -7.94 9.41 -1.53
N SER A 149 -8.79 9.23 -2.55
CA SER A 149 -10.14 8.65 -2.43
C SER A 149 -10.61 8.07 -3.77
N ARG A 150 -10.61 6.76 -3.96
CA ARG A 150 -11.17 6.14 -5.19
C ARG A 150 -11.65 4.72 -4.92
N ILE A 151 -12.47 4.21 -5.84
CA ILE A 151 -12.69 2.76 -5.96
C ILE A 151 -11.36 2.08 -6.29
N CYS A 152 -11.24 0.79 -5.94
CA CYS A 152 -10.13 -0.09 -6.31
C CYS A 152 -9.68 0.15 -7.77
N ASP A 153 -8.37 0.23 -8.01
CA ASP A 153 -7.84 0.23 -9.38
C ASP A 153 -8.28 -1.06 -10.06
N GLU A 154 -9.03 -0.98 -11.17
CA GLU A 154 -9.57 -2.17 -11.85
C GLU A 154 -8.47 -3.19 -12.20
N GLY A 155 -8.63 -4.42 -11.72
CA GLY A 155 -8.08 -5.63 -12.33
C GLY A 155 -7.80 -6.80 -11.37
N PRO A 156 -8.00 -8.05 -11.84
CA PRO A 156 -7.68 -8.37 -13.23
C PRO A 156 -8.86 -8.97 -14.04
N GLU A 157 -8.87 -8.62 -15.33
CA GLU A 157 -9.01 -9.55 -16.47
C GLU A 157 -8.71 -11.02 -16.09
N PRO A 158 -9.17 -12.04 -16.85
CA PRO A 158 -9.13 -13.48 -16.48
C PRO A 158 -7.77 -14.08 -16.04
N THR A 159 -6.66 -13.33 -16.06
CA THR A 159 -5.36 -13.72 -15.51
C THR A 159 -4.79 -12.69 -14.52
N ARG A 160 -4.62 -13.11 -13.26
CA ARG A 160 -3.91 -12.38 -12.19
C ARG A 160 -2.48 -12.03 -12.61
N ARG A 161 -2.02 -10.79 -12.40
CA ARG A 161 -0.65 -10.33 -12.70
C ARG A 161 0.01 -9.71 -11.48
N ILE A 162 0.88 -10.46 -10.82
CA ILE A 162 1.59 -10.06 -9.60
C ILE A 162 2.39 -8.78 -9.81
N ALA A 163 3.06 -8.64 -10.96
CA ALA A 163 3.82 -7.44 -11.29
C ALA A 163 2.98 -6.14 -11.32
N VAL A 164 1.69 -6.25 -11.64
CA VAL A 164 0.74 -5.13 -11.69
C VAL A 164 0.18 -4.83 -10.30
N GLU A 165 -0.21 -5.87 -9.56
CA GLU A 165 -0.77 -5.74 -8.21
C GLU A 165 0.19 -5.12 -7.21
N ALA A 166 1.49 -5.37 -7.36
CA ALA A 166 2.53 -4.78 -6.51
C ALA A 166 2.58 -3.25 -6.56
N ARG A 167 1.92 -2.62 -7.54
CA ARG A 167 1.97 -1.17 -7.82
C ARG A 167 0.60 -0.50 -7.81
N ARG A 168 -0.45 -1.21 -7.39
CA ARG A 168 -1.85 -0.73 -7.43
C ARG A 168 -2.49 -0.77 -6.07
N ILE A 169 -3.47 0.10 -5.87
CA ILE A 169 -4.35 0.10 -4.70
C ILE A 169 -5.48 -0.90 -4.98
N CYS A 170 -5.16 -2.18 -4.78
CA CYS A 170 -6.04 -3.32 -4.95
C CYS A 170 -5.75 -4.36 -3.86
N HIS A 171 -6.80 -4.98 -3.32
CA HIS A 171 -6.74 -6.07 -2.35
C HIS A 171 -7.12 -7.38 -3.05
N VAL A 172 -6.61 -8.52 -2.56
CA VAL A 172 -7.11 -9.82 -3.01
C VAL A 172 -8.42 -10.09 -2.27
N PRO A 173 -9.55 -10.26 -2.98
CA PRO A 173 -10.81 -10.61 -2.32
C PRO A 173 -10.66 -11.95 -1.60
N ARG A 174 -11.19 -12.05 -0.37
CA ARG A 174 -11.18 -13.28 0.43
C ARG A 174 -11.92 -14.46 -0.23
N VAL A 175 -12.82 -14.16 -1.17
CA VAL A 175 -13.56 -15.15 -1.96
C VAL A 175 -13.18 -14.96 -3.43
N PRO A 176 -12.68 -15.99 -4.13
CA PRO A 176 -12.46 -15.89 -5.57
C PRO A 176 -13.81 -15.60 -6.24
N TYR A 177 -13.84 -14.70 -7.23
CA TYR A 177 -15.00 -14.42 -8.09
C TYR A 177 -15.40 -15.69 -8.87
N GLN A 178 -16.03 -16.65 -8.22
CA GLN A 178 -16.58 -17.84 -8.87
C GLN A 178 -18.05 -17.57 -9.16
N PHE A 179 -18.33 -17.25 -10.43
CA PHE A 179 -19.66 -17.20 -11.02
C PHE A 179 -20.68 -16.32 -10.27
N GLU A 180 -20.50 -14.99 -10.34
CA GLU A 180 -21.67 -14.12 -10.17
C GLU A 180 -22.55 -14.23 -11.42
N PRO A 181 -23.82 -14.67 -11.29
CA PRO A 181 -24.73 -14.71 -12.43
C PRO A 181 -24.99 -13.28 -12.93
N ILE A 182 -24.93 -13.08 -14.24
CA ILE A 182 -25.31 -11.82 -14.89
C ILE A 182 -26.81 -11.61 -14.64
N SER A 183 -27.19 -10.78 -13.66
CA SER A 183 -28.57 -10.33 -13.48
C SER A 183 -28.78 -8.98 -14.18
N HIS A 184 -30.02 -8.73 -14.59
CA HIS A 184 -30.40 -7.56 -15.38
C HIS A 184 -30.10 -6.24 -14.63
N ALA A 185 -29.98 -5.13 -15.38
CA ALA A 185 -29.58 -3.80 -14.90
C ALA A 185 -30.44 -3.17 -13.78
N THR A 186 -31.47 -3.87 -13.29
CA THR A 186 -32.40 -3.43 -12.25
C THR A 186 -32.39 -4.30 -11.00
N ASP A 187 -31.65 -5.42 -10.99
CA ASP A 187 -31.61 -6.31 -9.83
C ASP A 187 -30.54 -5.87 -8.83
N HIS A 188 -30.93 -5.89 -7.55
CA HIS A 188 -30.08 -5.68 -6.40
C HIS A 188 -28.82 -6.56 -6.47
N ARG A 189 -27.64 -5.96 -6.37
CA ARG A 189 -26.35 -6.67 -6.39
C ARG A 189 -26.15 -7.42 -5.06
N PRO A 190 -25.86 -8.74 -5.10
CA PRO A 190 -25.27 -9.44 -3.96
C PRO A 190 -23.90 -8.84 -3.67
N GLU A 191 -23.59 -8.60 -2.39
CA GLU A 191 -22.29 -8.22 -1.81
C GLU A 191 -21.19 -7.66 -2.77
N ASP A 192 -21.23 -6.35 -3.06
CA ASP A 192 -20.22 -5.68 -3.90
C ASP A 192 -18.78 -5.90 -3.40
N ALA A 193 -17.96 -6.55 -4.23
CA ALA A 193 -16.53 -6.82 -3.99
C ALA A 193 -15.60 -5.60 -4.04
N HIS A 194 -16.15 -4.38 -4.10
CA HIS A 194 -15.38 -3.14 -4.26
C HIS A 194 -15.41 -2.29 -3.01
N VAL A 195 -14.25 -2.17 -2.36
CA VAL A 195 -14.01 -1.19 -1.30
C VAL A 195 -13.70 0.19 -1.89
N TRP A 196 -14.06 1.24 -1.15
CA TRP A 196 -13.66 2.62 -1.43
C TRP A 196 -12.43 2.94 -0.59
N TRP A 197 -11.32 3.28 -1.23
CA TRP A 197 -10.05 3.51 -0.57
C TRP A 197 -9.88 4.97 -0.22
N PHE A 198 -9.61 5.27 1.04
CA PHE A 198 -9.06 6.55 1.49
C PHE A 198 -7.57 6.39 1.77
N GLY A 199 -6.78 7.43 1.59
CA GLY A 199 -5.35 7.36 1.89
C GLY A 199 -4.65 8.71 2.00
N PHE A 200 -3.37 8.62 2.34
CA PHE A 200 -2.41 9.72 2.48
C PHE A 200 -1.06 9.29 1.89
N ASP A 201 -0.24 10.26 1.49
CA ASP A 201 1.11 10.03 0.97
C ASP A 201 2.18 10.70 1.83
N CYS A 202 3.40 10.17 1.84
CA CYS A 202 4.55 10.78 2.54
C CYS A 202 5.41 11.63 1.60
N ASN A 203 4.76 12.50 0.83
CA ASN A 203 5.38 13.44 -0.11
C ASN A 203 5.02 14.89 0.24
N HIS A 204 5.28 15.28 1.49
CA HIS A 204 5.06 16.64 1.97
C HIS A 204 6.40 17.39 2.16
N LEU A 205 6.32 18.72 2.35
CA LEU A 205 7.50 19.59 2.52
C LEU A 205 8.44 19.17 3.66
N TYR A 206 7.89 18.47 4.66
CA TYR A 206 8.57 17.97 5.84
C TYR A 206 8.92 16.47 5.74
N ASP A 207 8.82 15.88 4.55
CA ASP A 207 9.19 14.49 4.30
C ASP A 207 10.50 14.40 3.50
N VAL A 208 11.38 13.49 3.93
CA VAL A 208 12.53 13.09 3.13
C VAL A 208 12.08 12.07 2.10
N ILE A 209 12.15 12.44 0.83
CA ILE A 209 11.79 11.56 -0.29
C ILE A 209 13.03 10.78 -0.76
N PRO A 210 13.01 9.44 -0.78
CA PRO A 210 14.17 8.62 -1.12
C PRO A 210 14.72 8.84 -2.53
N GLY A 211 13.87 9.09 -3.53
CA GLY A 211 14.25 9.32 -4.92
C GLY A 211 14.60 10.78 -5.25
N GLU A 212 14.33 11.73 -4.34
CA GLU A 212 14.45 13.15 -4.65
C GLU A 212 15.92 13.58 -4.78
N THR A 213 16.22 14.16 -5.95
CA THR A 213 17.56 14.61 -6.38
C THR A 213 17.66 16.13 -6.49
N ARG A 214 16.54 16.86 -6.40
CA ARG A 214 16.50 18.32 -6.48
C ARG A 214 17.17 18.93 -5.24
N HIS A 215 18.35 19.51 -5.44
CA HIS A 215 19.14 20.16 -4.40
C HIS A 215 18.38 21.25 -3.62
N GLY A 216 17.43 21.96 -4.24
CA GLY A 216 16.65 23.02 -3.59
C GLY A 216 15.68 22.54 -2.50
N LEU A 217 15.04 21.38 -2.70
CA LEU A 217 14.15 20.78 -1.70
C LEU A 217 14.93 20.16 -0.53
N ARG A 218 16.15 19.65 -0.80
CA ARG A 218 17.07 19.19 0.26
C ARG A 218 17.55 20.31 1.18
N PHE A 219 17.79 21.50 0.63
CA PHE A 219 18.14 22.69 1.40
C PHE A 219 17.02 23.06 2.36
N LEU A 220 15.77 23.07 1.85
CA LEU A 220 14.60 23.34 2.68
C LEU A 220 14.34 22.22 3.70
N GLY A 221 14.62 20.96 3.38
CA GLY A 221 14.48 19.83 4.29
C GLY A 221 15.31 19.95 5.58
N ALA A 222 16.50 20.54 5.50
CA ALA A 222 17.32 20.81 6.71
C ALA A 222 16.74 21.96 7.56
N GLU A 223 16.04 22.90 6.92
CA GLU A 223 15.37 24.02 7.59
C GLU A 223 14.00 23.64 8.16
N THR A 224 13.30 22.67 7.55
CA THR A 224 12.00 22.17 8.00
C THR A 224 12.10 21.01 8.99
N GLY A 225 13.31 20.47 9.21
CA GLY A 225 13.50 19.27 10.03
C GLY A 225 12.87 18.03 9.37
N ALA A 226 12.95 17.93 8.04
CA ALA A 226 12.32 16.87 7.28
C ALA A 226 12.86 15.48 7.69
N GLU A 227 11.95 14.51 7.77
CA GLU A 227 12.26 13.13 8.16
C GLU A 227 11.72 12.14 7.15
N TYR A 228 12.39 11.00 7.00
CA TYR A 228 11.84 9.90 6.22
C TYR A 228 10.74 9.21 7.03
N ARG A 229 9.57 9.02 6.41
CA ARG A 229 8.46 8.26 6.98
C ARG A 229 8.64 6.79 6.63
N ASP A 230 9.15 6.03 7.60
CA ASP A 230 9.43 4.60 7.46
C ASP A 230 8.15 3.74 7.48
N ASP A 231 8.33 2.44 7.28
CA ASP A 231 7.22 1.49 7.30
C ASP A 231 6.44 1.47 8.62
N GLY A 232 7.11 1.61 9.77
CA GLY A 232 6.48 1.70 11.08
C GLY A 232 5.59 2.93 11.22
N TYR A 233 6.08 4.09 10.76
CA TYR A 233 5.29 5.32 10.73
C TYR A 233 4.03 5.14 9.87
N VAL A 234 4.18 4.70 8.62
CA VAL A 234 3.05 4.60 7.69
C VAL A 234 2.03 3.56 8.15
N VAL A 235 2.46 2.41 8.65
CA VAL A 235 1.55 1.39 9.20
C VAL A 235 0.77 1.94 10.40
N ARG A 236 1.41 2.69 11.31
CA ARG A 236 0.69 3.33 12.42
C ARG A 236 -0.36 4.32 11.94
N GLU A 237 -0.02 5.18 10.97
CA GLU A 237 -0.97 6.13 10.39
C GLU A 237 -2.15 5.43 9.69
N VAL A 238 -1.91 4.30 9.01
CA VAL A 238 -2.98 3.48 8.41
C VAL A 238 -3.90 2.91 9.48
N ILE A 239 -3.36 2.39 10.59
CA ILE A 239 -4.17 1.88 11.71
C ILE A 239 -4.99 3.02 12.36
N ASN A 240 -4.38 4.19 12.57
CA ASN A 240 -5.09 5.36 13.05
C ASN A 240 -6.25 5.73 12.10
N LEU A 241 -6.00 5.81 10.80
CA LEU A 241 -7.02 6.09 9.80
C LEU A 241 -8.16 5.05 9.84
N ALA A 242 -7.82 3.76 9.96
CA ALA A 242 -8.81 2.70 10.03
C ALA A 242 -9.73 2.87 11.25
N ARG A 243 -9.16 3.15 12.42
CA ARG A 243 -9.92 3.38 13.67
C ARG A 243 -10.83 4.62 13.56
N GLN A 244 -10.34 5.70 12.96
CA GLN A 244 -11.12 6.91 12.74
C GLN A 244 -12.29 6.67 11.78
N LEU A 245 -12.05 5.99 10.66
CA LEU A 245 -13.11 5.61 9.71
C LEU A 245 -14.12 4.65 10.37
N ARG A 246 -13.65 3.71 11.20
CA ARG A 246 -14.52 2.79 11.92
C ARG A 246 -15.45 3.52 12.88
N ALA A 247 -14.94 4.48 13.65
CA ALA A 247 -15.76 5.31 14.53
C ALA A 247 -16.84 6.07 13.75
N ILE A 248 -16.51 6.62 12.58
CA ILE A 248 -17.48 7.29 11.71
C ILE A 248 -18.56 6.32 11.22
N ALA A 249 -18.18 5.10 10.84
CA ALA A 249 -19.12 4.05 10.44
C ALA A 249 -20.13 3.73 11.56
N ASP A 250 -19.63 3.67 12.80
CA ASP A 250 -20.42 3.35 13.99
C ASP A 250 -21.13 4.57 14.59
N ARG A 251 -20.92 5.77 14.03
CA ARG A 251 -21.41 7.06 14.55
C ARG A 251 -20.92 7.38 15.96
N GLU A 252 -19.69 6.99 16.25
CA GLU A 252 -18.98 7.27 17.49
C GLU A 252 -18.03 8.46 17.32
N PRO A 253 -17.61 9.12 18.42
CA PRO A 253 -16.57 10.14 18.36
C PRO A 253 -15.29 9.58 17.75
N VAL A 254 -14.66 10.35 16.86
CA VAL A 254 -13.39 9.97 16.25
C VAL A 254 -12.31 9.88 17.34
N PRO A 255 -11.61 8.73 17.48
CA PRO A 255 -10.58 8.56 18.49
C PRO A 255 -9.36 9.43 18.19
N GLU A 256 -8.65 9.81 19.25
CA GLU A 256 -7.37 10.50 19.13
C GLU A 256 -6.36 9.63 18.38
N ARG A 257 -5.55 10.28 17.55
CA ARG A 257 -4.46 9.66 16.80
C ARG A 257 -3.34 9.20 17.74
N ASP A 258 -2.87 7.96 17.59
CA ASP A 258 -1.68 7.47 18.28
C ASP A 258 -0.38 7.91 17.59
N GLY A 259 0.66 8.21 18.37
CA GLY A 259 1.99 8.57 17.87
C GLY A 259 2.41 10.02 18.17
N PRO A 260 3.62 10.42 17.72
CA PRO A 260 4.11 11.78 17.92
C PRO A 260 3.20 12.79 17.21
N PRO A 261 3.15 14.05 17.66
CA PRO A 261 2.38 15.10 16.99
C PRO A 261 2.72 15.18 15.50
N LEU A 262 1.69 15.43 14.67
CA LEU A 262 1.91 15.65 13.25
C LEU A 262 2.75 16.91 13.02
N PRO A 263 3.58 16.93 11.96
CA PRO A 263 4.25 18.15 11.54
C PRO A 263 3.21 19.26 11.29
N PRO A 264 3.50 20.53 11.64
CA PRO A 264 2.56 21.61 11.43
C PRO A 264 2.20 21.77 9.95
N ILE A 265 0.91 21.58 9.64
CA ILE A 265 0.32 21.84 8.32
C ILE A 265 0.23 23.36 8.16
N GLY A 266 1.28 23.99 7.60
CA GLY A 266 1.31 25.46 7.56
C GLY A 266 2.26 26.11 6.57
N LEU A 267 2.93 25.34 5.71
CA LEU A 267 3.86 25.89 4.70
C LEU A 267 3.78 25.16 3.36
N ASP A 268 2.66 24.51 3.04
CA ASP A 268 2.45 24.03 1.67
C ASP A 268 1.92 25.19 0.80
N PRO A 269 2.74 25.81 -0.08
CA PRO A 269 2.28 26.88 -0.95
C PRO A 269 1.20 26.43 -1.96
N GLN A 270 0.94 25.13 -2.10
CA GLN A 270 -0.13 24.59 -2.96
C GLN A 270 -1.44 24.33 -2.24
N ARG A 271 -1.47 24.36 -0.90
CA ARG A 271 -2.68 24.19 -0.09
C ARG A 271 -2.90 25.45 0.75
N GLY A 272 -3.51 26.45 0.11
CA GLY A 272 -4.05 27.63 0.79
C GLY A 272 -5.13 27.21 1.78
N GLY A 273 -5.14 27.85 2.95
CA GLY A 273 -6.15 27.64 4.00
C GLY A 273 -7.50 28.28 3.72
#